data_AF-A0A382SJ51-F1
#
_entry.id   AF-A0A382SJ51-F1
#
_cell.length_a   1.000
_cell.length_b   1.000
_cell.length_c   1.000
_cell.angle_alpha   90.00
_cell.angle_beta   90.00
_cell.angle_gamma   90.00
#
_symmetry.space_group_name_H-M   'P 1'
#
loop_
_entity.id
_entity.type
_entity.pdbx_description
1 polymer ?
#
loop_
_entity_poly.entity_id
_entity_poly.type
_entity_poly.pdbx_seq_one_letter_code
_entity_poly.pdbx_strand_id
1 'polypeptide(L)'
;VKSHSFVFLTIIIVGLISSDLTAQRNQRSYETGQEVVPAYEGWEQNPDGSFNLVFGTMNRNWEEELYVPIGPSNNIEPGGPDQGQPTYFLPRRNRFMFQIRVPNTFGDKELVWTLVSNGRTKHAYGTLKPDYFMDNNVRMANNGAGIS
;
A
#
# COMPACT_ATOMS: atom_id res chain seq x y z
N VAL A 1 -16.53 67.24 -52.40
CA VAL A 1 -15.10 66.99 -52.08
C VAL A 1 -15.03 65.97 -50.95
N LYS A 2 -14.41 64.79 -51.22
CA LYS A 2 -14.00 63.68 -50.33
C LYS A 2 -15.11 62.91 -49.54
N SER A 3 -15.45 61.64 -49.86
CA SER A 3 -14.72 60.35 -49.66
C SER A 3 -14.91 59.80 -48.23
N HIS A 4 -15.27 58.54 -47.90
CA HIS A 4 -15.58 57.28 -48.61
C HIS A 4 -16.56 56.41 -47.76
N SER A 5 -17.41 55.62 -48.43
CA SER A 5 -18.19 54.51 -47.85
C SER A 5 -17.33 53.26 -47.62
N PHE A 6 -17.51 52.53 -46.51
CA PHE A 6 -17.22 51.08 -46.34
C PHE A 6 -18.06 50.61 -45.12
N VAL A 7 -18.69 49.42 -44.99
CA VAL A 7 -18.95 48.23 -45.82
C VAL A 7 -20.02 47.40 -45.06
N PHE A 8 -20.87 46.66 -45.78
CA PHE A 8 -21.77 45.60 -45.27
C PHE A 8 -20.99 44.32 -44.93
N LEU A 9 -21.34 43.56 -43.88
CA LEU A 9 -21.59 42.10 -44.00
C LEU A 9 -22.12 41.48 -42.69
N THR A 10 -23.24 40.78 -42.81
CA THR A 10 -23.76 39.74 -41.92
C THR A 10 -22.89 38.47 -42.00
N ILE A 11 -22.74 37.69 -40.91
CA ILE A 11 -22.67 36.22 -40.93
C ILE A 11 -22.93 35.67 -39.52
N ILE A 12 -23.89 34.75 -39.43
CA ILE A 12 -24.22 33.89 -38.30
C ILE A 12 -23.21 32.74 -38.27
N ILE A 13 -22.65 32.38 -37.11
CA ILE A 13 -22.03 31.06 -36.89
C ILE A 13 -22.54 30.48 -35.56
N VAL A 14 -23.38 29.46 -35.70
CA VAL A 14 -23.65 28.44 -34.68
C VAL A 14 -22.45 27.50 -34.63
N GLY A 15 -21.93 27.21 -33.45
CA GLY A 15 -20.84 26.25 -33.25
C GLY A 15 -20.97 25.50 -31.93
N LEU A 16 -21.59 24.32 -31.98
CA LEU A 16 -21.43 23.26 -31.00
C LEU A 16 -19.98 22.76 -31.05
N ILE A 17 -19.26 22.77 -29.93
CA ILE A 17 -18.07 21.93 -29.75
C ILE A 17 -18.14 21.30 -28.36
N SER A 18 -18.52 20.02 -28.36
CA SER A 18 -18.39 19.10 -27.23
C SER A 18 -16.92 18.74 -27.02
N SER A 19 -16.39 18.88 -25.79
CA SER A 19 -15.26 18.07 -25.32
C SER A 19 -15.09 18.17 -23.80
N ASP A 20 -16.01 17.59 -23.03
CA ASP A 20 -15.72 17.18 -21.64
C ASP A 20 -14.88 15.88 -21.63
N LEU A 21 -13.73 15.89 -22.32
CA LEU A 21 -12.80 14.75 -22.38
C LEU A 21 -11.66 14.82 -21.34
N THR A 22 -11.73 15.76 -20.39
CA THR A 22 -10.64 15.95 -19.41
C THR A 22 -11.03 15.69 -17.97
N ALA A 23 -12.09 14.90 -17.72
CA ALA A 23 -12.44 14.43 -16.38
C ALA A 23 -11.90 13.02 -16.03
N GLN A 24 -10.89 12.51 -16.76
CA GLN A 24 -10.15 11.29 -16.39
C GLN A 24 -8.66 11.57 -16.19
N ARG A 25 -8.35 12.38 -15.18
CA ARG A 25 -6.98 12.46 -14.66
C ARG A 25 -7.05 12.51 -13.15
N ASN A 26 -7.22 11.36 -12.49
CA ASN A 26 -7.01 11.11 -11.04
C ASN A 26 -7.50 9.67 -10.78
N GLN A 27 -6.70 8.62 -11.02
CA GLN A 27 -5.62 8.14 -10.16
C GLN A 27 -4.54 7.54 -11.07
N ARG A 28 -3.26 7.94 -10.96
CA ARG A 28 -2.19 7.24 -11.71
C ARG A 28 -1.99 5.86 -11.07
N SER A 29 -2.69 4.84 -11.58
CA SER A 29 -2.31 3.45 -11.35
C SER A 29 -0.95 3.23 -12.02
N TYR A 30 0.05 2.84 -11.24
CA TYR A 30 1.31 2.35 -11.80
C TYR A 30 1.13 0.86 -12.11
N GLU A 31 1.21 0.47 -13.37
CA GLU A 31 1.08 -0.94 -13.78
C GLU A 31 2.24 -1.77 -13.20
N THR A 32 3.47 -1.25 -13.29
CA THR A 32 4.72 -1.91 -12.84
C THR A 32 5.76 -0.91 -12.29
N GLY A 33 6.87 -1.44 -11.76
CA GLY A 33 8.08 -0.69 -11.42
C GLY A 33 8.00 0.07 -10.09
N GLN A 34 6.97 -0.16 -9.28
CA GLN A 34 6.85 0.37 -7.92
C GLN A 34 7.42 -0.59 -6.88
N GLU A 35 7.69 -0.11 -5.67
CA GLU A 35 8.13 -0.93 -4.57
C GLU A 35 6.98 -1.63 -3.85
N VAL A 36 7.32 -2.73 -3.20
CA VAL A 36 6.50 -3.32 -2.14
C VAL A 36 6.79 -2.58 -0.83
N VAL A 37 5.72 -2.15 -0.17
CA VAL A 37 5.78 -1.53 1.16
C VAL A 37 5.37 -2.60 2.18
N PRO A 38 6.26 -3.04 3.08
CA PRO A 38 5.86 -3.85 4.23
C PRO A 38 4.98 -2.99 5.15
N ALA A 39 3.99 -3.62 5.78
CA ALA A 39 3.04 -2.97 6.64
C ALA A 39 2.96 -3.70 7.97
N TYR A 40 3.01 -2.95 9.06
CA TYR A 40 2.67 -3.45 10.38
C TYR A 40 1.16 -3.28 10.59
N GLU A 41 0.45 -4.39 10.78
CA GLU A 41 -1.02 -4.39 10.93
C GLU A 41 -1.43 -4.17 12.39
N GLY A 42 -0.57 -4.55 13.32
CA GLY A 42 -0.80 -4.43 14.75
C GLY A 42 -0.35 -5.66 15.53
N TRP A 43 -0.80 -5.77 16.78
CA TRP A 43 -0.48 -6.92 17.63
C TRP A 43 -1.71 -7.46 18.36
N GLU A 44 -1.62 -8.74 18.71
CA GLU A 44 -2.61 -9.45 19.52
C GLU A 44 -1.90 -10.15 20.69
N GLN A 45 -2.63 -10.35 21.79
CA GLN A 45 -2.13 -11.05 22.97
C GLN A 45 -2.60 -12.51 22.97
N ASN A 46 -1.67 -13.43 23.20
CA ASN A 46 -1.94 -14.85 23.32
C ASN A 46 -2.37 -15.22 24.77
N PRO A 47 -3.06 -16.35 24.97
CA PRO A 47 -3.49 -16.81 26.31
C PRO A 47 -2.35 -17.02 27.32
N ASP A 48 -1.14 -17.32 26.84
CA ASP A 48 0.05 -17.50 27.68
C ASP A 48 0.78 -16.18 28.01
N GLY A 49 0.18 -15.05 27.64
CA GLY A 49 0.71 -13.70 27.84
C GLY A 49 1.75 -13.26 26.81
N SER A 50 2.18 -14.14 25.90
CA SER A 50 3.01 -13.72 24.75
C SER A 50 2.18 -12.90 23.75
N PHE A 51 2.82 -12.34 22.73
CA PHE A 51 2.16 -11.50 21.73
C PHE A 51 2.47 -11.98 20.32
N ASN A 52 1.57 -11.74 19.37
CA ASN A 52 1.86 -11.89 17.94
C ASN A 52 1.91 -10.49 17.30
N LEU A 53 3.03 -10.17 16.66
CA LEU A 53 3.16 -8.98 15.81
C LEU A 53 2.74 -9.37 14.39
N VAL A 54 1.74 -8.70 13.82
CA VAL A 54 1.14 -9.10 12.54
C VAL A 54 1.52 -8.13 11.44
N PHE A 55 1.87 -8.68 10.29
CA PHE A 55 2.40 -7.95 9.16
C PHE A 55 1.65 -8.27 7.87
N GLY A 56 1.69 -7.32 6.94
CA GLY A 56 1.21 -7.49 5.58
C GLY A 56 2.05 -6.65 4.63
N THR A 57 1.57 -6.50 3.40
CA THR A 57 2.26 -5.72 2.37
C THR A 57 1.31 -4.92 1.52
N MET A 58 1.84 -3.88 0.89
CA MET A 58 1.23 -3.19 -0.22
C MET A 58 2.21 -3.22 -1.39
N ASN A 59 1.97 -4.10 -2.36
CA ASN A 59 2.59 -3.98 -3.66
C ASN A 59 1.86 -2.87 -4.43
N ARG A 60 2.57 -1.76 -4.69
CA ARG A 60 1.97 -0.58 -5.30
C ARG A 60 1.64 -0.78 -6.79
N ASN A 61 2.18 -1.83 -7.40
CA ASN A 61 1.88 -2.23 -8.76
C ASN A 61 0.47 -2.80 -8.89
N TRP A 62 -0.05 -2.80 -10.12
CA TRP A 62 -1.32 -3.42 -10.47
C TRP A 62 -1.16 -4.76 -11.17
N GLU A 63 -0.04 -4.97 -11.87
CA GLU A 63 0.23 -6.20 -12.62
C GLU A 63 1.51 -6.91 -12.16
N GLU A 64 2.55 -6.15 -11.80
CA GLU A 64 3.85 -6.73 -11.44
C GLU A 64 3.80 -7.44 -10.09
N GLU A 65 4.10 -8.74 -10.11
CA GLU A 65 4.43 -9.54 -8.93
C GLU A 65 5.94 -9.48 -8.70
N LEU A 66 6.36 -9.40 -7.43
CA LEU A 66 7.77 -9.26 -7.09
C LEU A 66 8.24 -10.46 -6.26
N TYR A 67 9.44 -10.95 -6.59
CA TYR A 67 10.13 -11.95 -5.80
C TYR A 67 11.35 -11.33 -5.13
N VAL A 68 11.40 -11.35 -3.80
CA VAL A 68 12.55 -10.89 -3.01
C VAL A 68 12.93 -12.00 -2.01
N PRO A 69 14.02 -12.74 -2.25
CA PRO A 69 14.44 -13.82 -1.36
C PRO A 69 14.85 -13.29 0.01
N ILE A 70 14.76 -14.13 1.04
CA ILE A 70 15.26 -13.82 2.38
C ILE A 70 16.74 -13.43 2.31
N GLY A 71 17.11 -12.35 2.99
CA GLY A 71 18.47 -11.83 3.01
C GLY A 71 18.52 -10.32 3.23
N PRO A 72 19.61 -9.64 2.85
CA PRO A 72 19.79 -8.20 3.10
C PRO A 72 18.66 -7.31 2.55
N SER A 73 17.98 -7.76 1.50
CA SER A 73 16.84 -7.08 0.88
C SER A 73 15.48 -7.52 1.43
N ASN A 74 15.41 -8.56 2.25
CA ASN A 74 14.18 -9.04 2.88
C ASN A 74 14.57 -9.73 4.20
N ASN A 75 14.74 -8.94 5.26
CA ASN A 75 15.18 -9.42 6.56
C ASN A 75 14.34 -8.82 7.67
N ILE A 76 14.29 -9.56 8.77
CA ILE A 76 13.64 -9.13 10.00
C ILE A 76 14.67 -9.13 11.12
N GLU A 77 14.77 -8.05 11.88
CA GLU A 77 15.63 -7.97 13.06
C GLU A 77 14.86 -7.37 14.24
N PRO A 78 15.18 -7.74 15.50
CA PRO A 78 16.18 -8.74 15.90
C PRO A 78 15.72 -10.19 15.67
N GLY A 79 16.68 -11.10 15.59
CA GLY A 79 16.44 -12.55 15.46
C GLY A 79 16.44 -13.04 14.01
N GLY A 80 16.98 -12.24 13.10
CA GLY A 80 16.91 -12.46 11.66
C GLY A 80 17.88 -13.45 11.04
N PRO A 81 17.95 -13.45 9.70
CA PRO A 81 17.10 -12.63 8.81
C PRO A 81 15.71 -13.23 8.56
N ASP A 82 15.50 -14.51 8.88
CA ASP A 82 14.25 -15.25 8.59
C ASP A 82 13.38 -15.41 9.84
N GLN A 83 12.16 -14.90 9.78
CA GLN A 83 11.13 -15.05 10.80
C GLN A 83 9.79 -15.49 10.15
N GLY A 84 9.84 -16.07 8.94
CA GLY A 84 8.66 -16.53 8.20
C GLY A 84 7.98 -15.47 7.33
N GLN A 85 8.67 -14.36 7.03
CA GLN A 85 8.16 -13.35 6.10
C GLN A 85 8.08 -13.87 4.65
N PRO A 86 7.13 -13.39 3.84
CA PRO A 86 6.97 -13.83 2.46
C PRO A 86 8.16 -13.44 1.58
N THR A 87 8.39 -14.22 0.52
CA THR A 87 9.37 -13.92 -0.54
C THR A 87 8.70 -13.58 -1.87
N TYR A 88 7.39 -13.81 -2.00
CA TYR A 88 6.60 -13.50 -3.20
C TYR A 88 5.50 -12.50 -2.85
N PHE A 89 5.41 -11.43 -3.65
CA PHE A 89 4.56 -10.28 -3.36
C PHE A 89 3.60 -10.02 -4.51
N LEU A 90 2.36 -10.50 -4.34
CA LEU A 90 1.26 -10.26 -5.27
C LEU A 90 0.90 -8.77 -5.35
N PRO A 91 0.31 -8.30 -6.45
CA PRO A 91 -0.12 -6.92 -6.60
C PRO A 91 -1.08 -6.49 -5.49
N ARG A 92 -1.15 -5.18 -5.28
CA ARG A 92 -2.09 -4.53 -4.34
C ARG A 92 -1.84 -4.91 -2.87
N ARG A 93 -2.89 -4.76 -2.06
CA ARG A 93 -2.85 -4.86 -0.60
C ARG A 93 -3.08 -6.31 -0.19
N ASN A 94 -2.12 -6.87 0.52
CA ASN A 94 -2.21 -8.19 1.15
C ASN A 94 -2.07 -7.99 2.66
N ARG A 95 -3.17 -8.04 3.40
CA ARG A 95 -3.19 -7.82 4.86
C ARG A 95 -2.94 -9.13 5.59
N PHE A 96 -2.41 -9.06 6.81
CA PHE A 96 -2.32 -10.20 7.73
C PHE A 96 -1.61 -11.43 7.13
N MET A 97 -0.54 -11.20 6.37
CA MET A 97 0.16 -12.26 5.64
C MET A 97 0.90 -13.22 6.56
N PHE A 98 1.49 -12.71 7.64
CA PHE A 98 2.21 -13.53 8.63
C PHE A 98 2.27 -12.81 9.97
N GLN A 99 2.69 -13.55 10.98
CA GLN A 99 2.84 -13.05 12.33
C GLN A 99 4.11 -13.58 12.99
N ILE A 100 4.70 -12.79 13.87
CA ILE A 100 5.88 -13.16 14.65
C ILE A 100 5.49 -13.17 16.12
N ARG A 101 5.69 -14.31 16.77
CA ARG A 101 5.44 -14.44 18.21
C ARG A 101 6.61 -13.85 18.99
N VAL A 102 6.32 -12.91 19.88
CA VAL A 102 7.28 -12.29 20.80
C VAL A 102 6.92 -12.59 22.26
N PRO A 103 7.90 -12.73 23.17
CA PRO A 103 7.62 -13.11 24.54
C PRO A 103 6.86 -12.01 25.31
N ASN A 104 6.27 -12.37 26.45
CA ASN A 104 5.61 -11.41 27.34
C ASN A 104 6.57 -10.31 27.88
N THR A 105 7.88 -10.55 27.81
CA THR A 105 8.96 -9.62 28.17
C THR A 105 9.43 -8.75 27.01
N PHE A 106 8.71 -8.71 25.89
CA PHE A 106 9.09 -7.90 24.74
C PHE A 106 9.11 -6.40 25.08
N GLY A 107 8.16 -5.91 25.90
CA GLY A 107 8.15 -4.53 26.40
C GLY A 107 8.13 -3.50 25.28
N ASP A 108 8.96 -2.47 25.41
CA ASP A 108 9.06 -1.35 24.46
C ASP A 108 10.02 -1.62 23.29
N LYS A 109 10.40 -2.88 23.08
CA LYS A 109 11.25 -3.27 21.95
C LYS A 109 10.50 -3.13 20.62
N GLU A 110 11.28 -3.14 19.56
CA GLU A 110 10.79 -3.06 18.20
C GLU A 110 11.40 -4.18 17.36
N LEU A 111 10.58 -4.73 16.47
CA LEU A 111 11.00 -5.64 15.41
C LEU A 111 10.85 -4.91 14.07
N VAL A 112 11.91 -4.91 13.27
CA VAL A 112 11.99 -4.20 12.00
C VAL A 112 12.00 -5.20 10.87
N TRP A 113 10.98 -5.14 10.02
CA TRP A 113 11.00 -5.82 8.73
C TRP A 113 11.51 -4.86 7.65
N THR A 114 12.66 -5.17 7.08
CA THR A 114 13.27 -4.44 5.97
C THR A 114 12.98 -5.13 4.65
N LEU A 115 12.46 -4.37 3.68
CA LEU A 115 12.20 -4.86 2.33
C LEU A 115 12.76 -3.87 1.29
N VAL A 116 13.61 -4.38 0.41
CA VAL A 116 14.18 -3.66 -0.73
C VAL A 116 13.60 -4.26 -2.01
N SER A 117 12.88 -3.45 -2.77
CA SER A 117 12.29 -3.85 -4.05
C SER A 117 12.34 -2.68 -5.03
N ASN A 118 12.62 -2.99 -6.30
CA ASN A 118 12.77 -1.98 -7.35
C ASN A 118 13.67 -0.79 -6.91
N GLY A 119 14.80 -1.11 -6.28
CA GLY A 119 15.81 -0.15 -5.81
C GLY A 119 15.42 0.71 -4.61
N ARG A 120 14.25 0.48 -3.98
CA ARG A 120 13.78 1.27 -2.83
C ARG A 120 13.67 0.42 -1.58
N THR A 121 14.20 0.95 -0.49
CA THR A 121 14.10 0.35 0.85
C THR A 121 12.87 0.88 1.57
N LYS A 122 12.11 -0.03 2.20
CA LYS A 122 10.99 0.26 3.08
C LYS A 122 11.09 -0.57 4.34
N HIS A 123 10.47 -0.08 5.41
CA HIS A 123 10.47 -0.72 6.71
C HIS A 123 9.06 -0.80 7.29
N ALA A 124 8.78 -1.87 8.02
CA ALA A 124 7.67 -1.96 8.96
C ALA A 124 8.21 -2.21 10.36
N TYR A 125 7.64 -1.50 11.34
CA TYR A 125 8.10 -1.47 12.72
C TYR A 125 7.04 -2.09 13.63
N GLY A 126 7.26 -3.31 14.07
CA GLY A 126 6.38 -4.03 15.00
C GLY A 126 6.68 -3.68 16.44
N THR A 127 5.68 -3.20 17.17
CA THR A 127 5.77 -2.74 18.57
C THR A 127 4.54 -3.16 19.37
N LEU A 128 4.59 -3.12 20.70
CA LEU A 128 3.40 -3.37 21.54
C LEU A 128 2.69 -2.09 21.98
N LYS A 129 2.79 -0.99 21.21
CA LYS A 129 2.10 0.25 21.57
C LYS A 129 0.58 0.02 21.59
N PRO A 130 -0.14 0.53 22.60
CA PRO A 130 -1.58 0.29 22.75
C PRO A 130 -2.43 0.63 21.52
N ASP A 131 -2.05 1.68 20.78
CA ASP A 131 -2.77 2.15 19.57
C ASP A 131 -2.79 1.12 18.43
N TYR A 132 -1.90 0.13 18.46
CA TYR A 132 -1.79 -0.94 17.48
C TYR A 132 -2.40 -2.27 17.95
N PHE A 133 -3.08 -2.29 19.10
CA PHE A 133 -3.77 -3.50 19.55
C PHE A 133 -4.92 -3.85 18.61
N MET A 134 -4.92 -5.08 18.11
CA MET A 134 -5.96 -5.61 17.24
C MET A 134 -6.98 -6.38 18.06
N ASP A 135 -8.20 -5.83 18.18
CA ASP A 135 -9.34 -6.59 18.67
C ASP A 135 -9.87 -7.54 17.58
N ASN A 136 -10.50 -8.65 17.98
CA ASN A 136 -11.11 -9.65 17.10
C ASN A 136 -12.02 -9.03 16.02
N ASN A 137 -12.62 -7.87 16.31
CA ASN A 137 -13.45 -7.11 15.39
C ASN A 137 -12.69 -6.62 14.12
N VAL A 138 -11.39 -6.32 14.21
CA VAL A 138 -10.57 -5.83 13.08
C VAL A 138 -10.34 -6.94 12.04
N ARG A 139 -10.21 -8.19 12.49
CA ARG A 139 -10.03 -9.34 11.60
C ARG A 139 -11.35 -9.77 10.96
N MET A 140 -12.45 -9.74 11.72
CA MET A 140 -13.79 -10.08 11.21
C MET A 140 -14.34 -9.04 10.21
N ALA A 141 -14.10 -7.75 10.43
CA ALA A 141 -14.50 -6.70 9.49
C ALA A 141 -13.81 -6.82 8.11
N ASN A 142 -12.61 -7.42 8.07
CA ASN A 142 -11.89 -7.66 6.82
C ASN A 142 -12.25 -8.99 6.13
N ASN A 143 -12.66 -10.02 6.90
CA ASN A 143 -13.11 -11.31 6.33
C ASN A 143 -14.57 -11.29 5.86
N GLY A 144 -15.38 -10.29 6.23
CA GLY A 144 -16.81 -10.20 5.89
C GLY A 144 -17.14 -9.65 4.50
N ALA A 145 -16.16 -9.24 3.69
CA ALA A 145 -16.39 -8.68 2.35
C ALA A 145 -16.13 -9.68 1.19
N GLY A 146 -15.92 -10.96 1.49
CA GLY A 146 -15.47 -11.92 0.49
C GLY A 146 -15.78 -13.38 0.79
N ILE A 147 -17.02 -13.67 1.19
CA ILE A 147 -17.72 -14.95 0.92
C ILE A 147 -19.23 -14.76 1.17
N SER A 148 -19.98 -14.54 0.09
CA SER A 148 -21.36 -15.00 -0.08
C SER A 148 -21.45 -15.68 -1.43
#